data_AF-A0A9D0RBV3-F1
#
_entry.id   AF-A0A9D0RBV3-F1
#
_cell.length_a   1.000
_cell.length_b   1.000
_cell.length_c   1.000
_cell.angle_alpha   90.00
_cell.angle_beta   90.00
_cell.angle_gamma   90.00
#
_symmetry.space_group_name_H-M   'P 1'
#
loop_
_entity.id
_entity.type
_entity.pdbx_description
1 polymer ?
#
loop_
_entity_poly.entity_id
_entity_poly.type
_entity_poly.pdbx_seq_one_letter_code
_entity_poly.pdbx_strand_id
1 'polypeptide(L)' 'EGFNTKAKLTTRKAYGFRTYHAAEIALYHALGALPVPKTTHEFF' A
#
# COMPACT_ATOMS: atom_id res chain seq x y z
N GLU A 1 17.84 6.77 0.26
CA GLU A 1 17.47 6.53 1.67
C GLU A 1 15.99 6.86 1.97
N GLY A 2 15.03 6.14 1.36
CA GLY A 2 13.59 6.49 1.48
C GLY A 2 12.63 5.33 1.70
N PHE A 3 13.12 4.09 1.61
CA PHE A 3 12.28 2.88 1.64
C PHE A 3 11.76 2.57 3.06
N ASN A 4 12.60 2.75 4.08
CA ASN A 4 12.21 2.53 5.48
C ASN A 4 11.14 3.52 5.95
N THR A 5 11.23 4.79 5.52
CA THR A 5 10.22 5.80 5.82
C THR A 5 8.89 5.47 5.15
N LYS A 6 8.94 5.00 3.89
CA LYS A 6 7.76 4.59 3.13
C LYS A 6 7.08 3.38 3.76
N ALA A 7 7.85 2.36 4.17
CA ALA A 7 7.34 1.19 4.88
C ALA A 7 6.63 1.59 6.19
N LYS A 8 7.28 2.41 7.02
CA LYS A 8 6.71 2.88 8.30
C LYS A 8 5.40 3.64 8.10
N LEU A 9 5.32 4.51 7.09
CA LEU A 9 4.11 5.27 6.77
C LEU A 9 2.99 4.35 6.27
N THR A 10 3.31 3.40 5.39
CA THR A 10 2.34 2.45 4.85
C THR A 10 1.77 1.56 5.95
N THR A 11 2.59 1.02 6.84
CA THR A 11 2.12 0.22 7.99
C THR A 11 1.17 1.03 8.88
N ARG A 12 1.45 2.32 9.12
CA ARG A 12 0.55 3.20 9.89
C ARG A 12 -0.79 3.44 9.19
N LYS A 13 -0.78 3.62 7.86
CA LYS A 13 -2.01 3.77 7.06
C LYS A 13 -2.80 2.46 6.97
N ALA A 14 -2.10 1.33 6.91
CA ALA A 14 -2.66 -0.01 6.80
C ALA A 14 -3.32 -0.52 8.10
N TYR A 15 -3.14 0.19 9.22
CA TYR A 15 -3.77 -0.14 10.50
C TYR A 15 -5.31 -0.27 10.40
N GLY A 16 -5.93 0.41 9.44
CA GLY A 16 -7.38 0.31 9.17
C GLY A 16 -7.84 -0.97 8.47
N PHE A 17 -6.94 -1.78 7.89
CA PHE A 17 -7.33 -2.93 7.05
C PHE A 17 -7.72 -4.20 7.82
N ARG A 18 -7.61 -4.21 9.16
CA ARG A 18 -8.07 -5.28 10.08
C ARG A 18 -7.51 -6.69 9.82
N THR A 19 -6.70 -6.90 8.79
CA THR A 19 -6.08 -8.17 8.42
C THR A 19 -4.63 -7.96 7.98
N TYR A 20 -3.75 -8.90 8.33
CA TYR A 20 -2.34 -8.86 7.95
C TYR A 20 -2.17 -8.93 6.43
N HIS A 21 -2.96 -9.76 5.76
CA HIS A 21 -2.91 -9.94 4.31
C HIS A 21 -3.11 -8.62 3.54
N ALA A 22 -4.07 -7.78 3.95
CA ALA A 22 -4.31 -6.49 3.31
C ALA A 22 -3.19 -5.48 3.61
N ALA A 23 -2.59 -5.53 4.81
CA ALA A 23 -1.43 -4.70 5.15
C ALA A 23 -0.18 -5.10 4.35
N GLU A 24 0.03 -6.40 4.14
CA GLU A 24 1.10 -6.94 3.29
C GLU A 24 0.94 -6.46 1.84
N ILE A 25 -0.27 -6.57 1.26
CA ILE A 25 -0.57 -6.07 -0.09
C ILE A 25 -0.26 -4.56 -0.19
N ALA A 26 -0.70 -3.76 0.78
CA ALA A 26 -0.43 -2.32 0.80
C ALA A 26 1.08 -2.01 0.86
N LEU A 27 1.84 -2.77 1.64
CA LEU A 27 3.30 -2.69 1.71
C LEU A 27 3.94 -3.06 0.36
N TYR A 28 3.51 -4.15 -0.27
CA TYR A 28 4.00 -4.56 -1.60
C TYR A 28 3.69 -3.53 -2.68
N HIS A 29 2.52 -2.89 -2.68
CA HIS A 29 2.22 -1.80 -3.62
C HIS A 29 3.06 -0.55 -3.35
N ALA A 30 3.21 -0.17 -2.08
CA ALA A 30 3.97 1.02 -1.72
C ALA A 30 5.48 0.88 -2.00
N LEU A 31 6.03 -0.32 -1.79
CA LEU A 31 7.45 -0.62 -1.97
C LEU A 31 7.77 -1.12 -3.39
N GLY A 32 6.96 -2.04 -3.91
CA GLY A 32 7.23 -2.77 -5.15
C GLY A 32 6.80 -2.09 -6.45
N ALA A 33 6.18 -0.90 -6.41
CA ALA A 33 5.64 -0.23 -7.61
C ALA A 33 4.82 -1.17 -8.52
N LEU A 34 4.13 -2.14 -7.91
CA LEU A 34 3.32 -3.12 -8.63
C LEU A 34 2.19 -2.39 -9.37
N PRO A 35 1.92 -2.78 -10.62
CA PRO A 35 0.90 -2.13 -11.43
C PRO A 35 -0.45 -2.23 -10.71
N VAL A 36 -1.06 -1.07 -10.47
CA VAL A 36 -2.42 -1.00 -9.94
C VAL A 36 -3.36 -1.52 -11.03
N PRO A 37 -4.34 -2.38 -10.71
CA PRO A 37 -5.33 -2.82 -11.68
C PRO A 37 -6.00 -1.60 -12.31
N LYS A 38 -6.10 -1.57 -13.65
CA LYS A 38 -6.84 -0.52 -14.36
C LYS A 38 -8.32 -0.63 -13.97
N THR A 39 -8.80 0.29 -13.14
CA THR A 39 -10.21 0.41 -12.80
C THR A 39 -10.91 1.26 -13.84
N THR A 40 -12.13 0.88 -14.24
CA THR A 40 -12.94 1.65 -15.20
C THR A 40 -13.41 3.00 -14.62
N HIS A 41 -13.35 3.16 -13.30
CA HIS A 41 -13.78 4.35 -12.60
C HIS A 41 -12.59 4.97 -11.87
N GLU A 42 -12.19 6.17 -12.31
CA GLU A 42 -11.27 7.05 -11.59
C GLU A 42 -12.13 8.06 -10.83
N PHE A 43 -12.16 7.99 -9.51
CA PHE A 43 -12.74 9.04 -8.69
C PHE A 43 -11.64 10.09 -8.44
N PHE A 44 -11.86 11.28 -9.02
CA PHE A 44 -11.01 12.47 -8.85
C PHE A 44 -11.12 13.05 -7.43
#